data_AF-A0A964V0V0-F1
#
_entry.id   AF-A0A964V0V0-F1
#
_cell.length_a   1.000
_cell.length_b   1.000
_cell.length_c   1.000
_cell.angle_alpha   90.00
_cell.angle_beta   90.00
_cell.angle_gamma   90.00
#
_symmetry.space_group_name_H-M   'P 1'
#
loop_
_entity.id
_entity.type
_entity.pdbx_description
1 polymer ?
#
loop_
_entity_poly.entity_id
_entity_poly.type
_entity_poly.pdbx_seq_one_letter_code
_entity_poly.pdbx_strand_id
1 'polypeptide(L)'
;MSKDLLIDASHPEETRIAIKSDHGIEEYEYENIHRKNLKGNIYLGKVSRIEPSLQAAFVDFGNERHGFLAFNDIQSDYYQIPQADKDRIKKEEEEARAKLLEENDKEIVEHAEQGEDINLQDKNSSN
;
A
#
# COMPACT_ATOMS: atom_id res chain seq x y z
N MET A 1 20.28 -5.67 20.40
CA MET A 1 19.42 -4.74 21.14
C MET A 1 18.05 -5.39 21.19
N SER A 2 17.50 -5.62 22.39
CA SER A 2 16.11 -6.07 22.55
C SER A 2 15.17 -4.89 22.39
N LYS A 3 14.06 -5.11 21.69
CA LYS A 3 12.94 -4.17 21.63
C LYS A 3 11.73 -4.84 22.26
N ASP A 4 11.07 -4.13 23.16
CA ASP A 4 9.84 -4.57 23.82
C ASP A 4 8.64 -3.94 23.10
N LEU A 5 7.64 -4.74 22.77
CA LEU A 5 6.33 -4.28 22.27
C LEU A 5 5.34 -4.24 23.44
N LEU A 6 4.94 -3.04 23.85
CA LEU A 6 3.99 -2.80 24.93
C LEU A 6 2.61 -2.50 24.33
N ILE A 7 1.59 -3.23 24.76
CA ILE A 7 0.20 -3.05 24.30
C ILE A 7 -0.69 -2.80 25.51
N ASP A 8 -1.33 -1.63 25.55
CA ASP A 8 -2.33 -1.27 26.57
C ASP A 8 -3.73 -1.21 25.93
N ALA A 9 -4.60 -2.10 26.39
CA ALA A 9 -6.01 -2.20 26.02
C ALA A 9 -6.93 -2.09 27.26
N SER A 10 -6.45 -1.45 28.33
CA SER A 10 -7.20 -1.31 29.59
C SER A 10 -8.44 -0.42 29.43
N HIS A 11 -8.40 0.52 28.48
CA HIS A 11 -9.51 1.41 28.17
C HIS A 11 -10.24 0.86 26.94
N PRO A 12 -11.55 0.56 27.02
CA PRO A 12 -12.27 -0.01 25.89
C PRO A 12 -12.26 0.88 24.64
N GLU A 13 -12.26 2.19 24.82
CA GLU A 13 -12.36 3.17 23.72
C GLU A 13 -11.06 3.38 22.94
N GLU A 14 -9.94 2.88 23.45
CA GLU A 14 -8.63 3.15 22.88
C GLU A 14 -7.61 2.03 23.11
N THR A 15 -6.78 1.80 22.10
CA THR A 15 -5.62 0.92 22.18
C THR A 15 -4.35 1.74 22.02
N ARG A 16 -3.36 1.49 22.87
CA ARG A 16 -2.05 2.15 22.82
C ARG A 16 -0.97 1.11 22.61
N ILE A 17 -0.07 1.34 21.68
CA ILE A 17 1.04 0.45 21.36
C ILE A 17 2.34 1.25 21.45
N ALA A 18 3.36 0.73 22.13
CA ALA A 18 4.67 1.37 22.20
C ALA A 18 5.79 0.36 21.94
N ILE A 19 6.78 0.76 21.14
CA ILE A 19 8.03 0.03 20.97
C ILE A 19 9.08 0.69 21.86
N LYS A 20 9.64 -0.07 22.79
CA LYS A 20 10.64 0.40 23.76
C LYS A 20 11.96 -0.32 23.57
N SER A 21 13.06 0.43 23.61
CA SER A 21 14.41 -0.12 23.74
C SER A 21 15.06 0.35 25.04
N ASP A 22 16.33 -0.03 25.26
CA ASP A 22 17.09 0.36 26.45
C ASP A 22 17.27 1.89 26.59
N HIS A 23 17.13 2.62 25.48
CA HIS A 23 17.30 4.07 25.42
C HIS A 23 15.99 4.85 25.61
N GLY A 24 14.85 4.15 25.70
CA GLY A 24 13.53 4.75 25.86
C GLY A 24 12.50 4.24 24.86
N ILE A 25 11.44 5.03 24.64
CA ILE A 25 10.39 4.74 23.66
C ILE A 25 10.88 5.18 22.28
N GLU A 26 10.83 4.28 21.31
CA GLU A 26 11.19 4.56 19.92
C GLU A 26 9.96 4.93 19.09
N GLU A 27 8.84 4.23 19.29
CA GLU A 27 7.61 4.41 18.54
C GLU A 27 6.39 4.29 19.46
N TYR A 28 5.36 5.06 19.16
CA TYR A 28 4.09 5.07 19.89
C TYR A 28 2.94 5.25 18.92
N GLU A 29 2.01 4.28 18.91
CA GLU A 29 0.77 4.34 18.16
C GLU A 29 -0.45 4.35 19.09
N TYR A 30 -1.49 5.04 18.63
CA TYR A 30 -2.75 5.21 19.33
C TYR A 30 -3.90 4.98 18.36
N GLU A 31 -4.82 4.09 18.71
CA GLU A 31 -6.04 3.85 17.95
C GLU A 31 -7.27 4.10 18.83
N ASN A 32 -8.21 4.90 18.33
CA ASN A 32 -9.49 5.18 18.98
C ASN A 32 -10.63 4.50 18.21
N ILE A 33 -11.59 3.90 18.91
CA ILE A 33 -12.73 3.20 18.29
C ILE A 33 -13.54 4.10 17.34
N HIS A 34 -13.65 5.39 17.65
CA HIS A 34 -14.41 6.35 16.85
C HIS A 34 -13.64 6.88 15.62
N ARG A 35 -12.34 6.64 15.54
CA ARG A 35 -11.50 7.05 14.40
C ARG A 35 -10.74 5.85 13.86
N LYS A 36 -11.48 4.94 13.23
CA LYS A 36 -10.87 3.81 12.53
C LYS A 36 -10.11 4.30 11.31
N ASN A 37 -8.83 3.95 11.24
CA ASN A 37 -8.04 4.16 10.03
C ASN A 37 -8.45 3.11 9.00
N LEU A 38 -9.00 3.54 7.87
CA LEU A 38 -9.40 2.64 6.78
C LEU A 38 -8.27 2.42 5.75
N LYS A 39 -7.19 3.20 5.85
CA LYS A 39 -6.06 3.12 4.93
C LYS A 39 -5.33 1.78 5.09
N GLY A 40 -5.08 1.10 3.98
CA GLY A 40 -4.38 -0.20 3.97
C GLY A 40 -5.29 -1.40 4.25
N ASN A 41 -6.57 -1.18 4.58
CA ASN A 41 -7.52 -2.28 4.74
C ASN A 41 -7.81 -2.97 3.41
N ILE A 42 -7.99 -4.29 3.47
CA ILE A 42 -8.30 -5.14 2.31
C ILE A 42 -9.74 -5.62 2.45
N TYR A 43 -10.54 -5.43 1.40
CA TYR A 43 -11.95 -5.79 1.38
C TYR A 43 -12.26 -6.69 0.18
N LEU A 44 -13.25 -7.58 0.36
CA LEU A 44 -13.96 -8.20 -0.76
C LEU A 44 -15.11 -7.28 -1.16
N GLY A 45 -14.94 -6.55 -2.26
CA GLY A 45 -15.94 -5.63 -2.79
C GLY A 45 -16.65 -6.16 -4.04
N LYS A 46 -17.80 -5.55 -4.36
CA LYS A 46 -18.55 -5.80 -5.60
C LYS A 46 -18.55 -4.54 -6.46
N VAL A 47 -18.26 -4.68 -7.75
CA VAL A 47 -18.38 -3.57 -8.70
C VAL A 47 -19.86 -3.17 -8.80
N SER A 48 -20.15 -1.92 -8.43
CA SER A 48 -21.50 -1.35 -8.46
C SER A 48 -21.82 -0.76 -9.83
N ARG A 49 -20.90 0.01 -10.41
CA ARG A 49 -21.03 0.58 -11.76
C ARG A 49 -19.66 0.86 -12.36
N ILE A 50 -19.63 0.97 -13.69
CA ILE A 50 -18.45 1.30 -14.48
C ILE A 50 -18.68 2.68 -15.11
N GLU A 51 -17.70 3.57 -15.03
CA GLU A 51 -17.73 4.93 -15.58
C GLU A 51 -16.65 5.06 -16.67
N PRO A 52 -16.98 4.80 -17.95
CA PRO A 52 -16.01 4.84 -19.05
C PRO A 52 -15.35 6.22 -19.20
N SER A 53 -16.11 7.30 -18.97
CA SER A 53 -15.61 8.67 -19.06
C SER A 53 -14.51 8.98 -18.05
N LEU A 54 -14.54 8.34 -16.89
CA LEU A 54 -13.51 8.46 -15.85
C LEU A 54 -12.44 7.38 -15.96
N GLN A 55 -12.59 6.43 -16.88
CA GLN A 55 -11.78 5.21 -16.94
C GLN A 55 -11.67 4.54 -15.56
N ALA A 56 -12.81 4.34 -14.91
CA ALA A 56 -12.87 3.86 -13.54
C ALA A 56 -14.12 3.03 -13.26
N ALA A 57 -14.11 2.34 -12.12
CA ALA A 57 -15.25 1.61 -11.58
C ALA A 57 -15.52 2.07 -10.15
N PHE A 58 -16.80 2.08 -9.77
CA PHE A 58 -17.20 2.29 -8.37
C PHE A 58 -17.48 0.94 -7.71
N VAL A 59 -16.85 0.68 -6.57
CA VAL A 59 -16.89 -0.58 -5.85
C VAL A 59 -17.65 -0.39 -4.53
N ASP A 60 -18.67 -1.21 -4.30
CA ASP A 60 -19.29 -1.35 -2.98
C ASP A 60 -18.43 -2.32 -2.16
N PHE A 61 -17.90 -1.81 -1.04
CA PHE A 61 -17.08 -2.57 -0.10
C PHE A 61 -17.64 -2.52 1.33
N GLY A 62 -18.94 -2.22 1.49
CA GLY A 62 -19.64 -2.22 2.77
C GLY A 62 -19.69 -0.87 3.50
N ASN A 63 -19.22 0.21 2.88
CA ASN A 63 -19.32 1.58 3.39
C ASN A 63 -20.49 2.35 2.77
N GLU A 64 -20.90 3.45 3.40
CA GLU A 64 -21.97 4.32 2.91
C GLU A 64 -21.67 4.90 1.51
N ARG A 65 -20.38 5.20 1.25
CA ARG A 65 -19.91 5.67 -0.05
C ARG A 65 -19.13 4.57 -0.75
N HIS A 66 -19.40 4.40 -2.04
CA HIS A 66 -18.67 3.46 -2.88
C HIS A 66 -17.24 3.96 -3.09
N GLY A 67 -16.32 3.01 -3.15
CA GLY A 67 -14.92 3.26 -3.44
C GLY A 67 -14.72 3.57 -4.91
N PHE A 68 -13.75 4.41 -5.20
CA PHE A 68 -13.31 4.68 -6.56
C PHE A 68 -12.12 3.78 -6.89
N LEU A 69 -12.21 3.05 -8.00
CA LEU A 69 -11.14 2.18 -8.49
C LEU A 69 -10.80 2.62 -9.92
N ALA A 70 -9.65 3.26 -10.09
CA ALA A 70 -9.16 3.64 -11.41
C ALA A 70 -8.78 2.40 -12.23
N PHE A 71 -8.91 2.48 -13.55
CA PHE A 71 -8.60 1.35 -14.43
C PHE A 71 -7.13 0.90 -14.32
N ASN A 72 -6.20 1.85 -14.17
CA ASN A 72 -4.77 1.56 -14.04
C ASN A 72 -4.40 0.78 -12.76
N ASP A 73 -5.26 0.80 -11.74
CA ASP A 73 -5.02 0.09 -10.48
C ASP A 73 -5.58 -1.35 -10.50
N ILE A 74 -6.27 -1.75 -11.58
CA ILE A 74 -6.84 -3.08 -11.73
C ILE A 74 -5.76 -4.05 -12.22
N GLN A 75 -5.54 -5.13 -11.47
CA GLN A 75 -4.60 -6.17 -11.88
C GLN A 75 -5.06 -6.92 -13.13
N SER A 76 -4.11 -7.27 -14.00
CA SER A 76 -4.32 -7.99 -15.27
C SER A 76 -5.10 -9.30 -15.11
N ASP A 77 -4.96 -9.98 -13.96
CA ASP A 77 -5.70 -11.20 -13.63
C ASP A 77 -7.24 -11.00 -13.69
N TYR A 78 -7.74 -9.80 -13.35
CA TYR A 78 -9.17 -9.47 -13.36
C TYR A 78 -9.73 -9.15 -14.74
N TYR A 79 -8.90 -9.04 -15.78
CA TYR A 79 -9.38 -8.69 -17.11
C TYR A 79 -10.21 -9.82 -17.72
N GLN A 80 -11.26 -9.48 -18.46
CA GLN A 80 -12.07 -10.46 -19.19
C GLN A 80 -11.59 -10.56 -20.65
N ILE A 81 -10.41 -11.16 -20.83
CA ILE A 81 -9.75 -11.35 -22.13
C ILE A 81 -9.29 -12.82 -22.29
N PRO A 82 -8.98 -13.28 -23.52
CA PRO A 82 -8.47 -14.62 -23.75
C PRO A 82 -7.19 -14.91 -22.97
N GLN A 83 -6.99 -16.18 -22.57
CA GLN A 83 -5.84 -16.57 -21.74
C GLN A 83 -4.50 -16.23 -22.40
N ALA A 84 -4.39 -16.42 -23.72
CA ALA A 84 -3.18 -16.09 -24.46
C ALA A 84 -2.79 -14.60 -24.34
N ASP A 85 -3.76 -13.70 -24.30
CA ASP A 85 -3.52 -12.27 -24.11
C ASP A 85 -3.15 -11.95 -22.66
N LYS A 86 -3.79 -12.61 -21.68
CA LYS A 86 -3.41 -12.47 -20.26
C LYS A 86 -1.97 -12.88 -20.02
N ASP A 87 -1.57 -14.04 -20.54
CA ASP A 87 -0.22 -14.58 -20.36
C ASP A 87 0.84 -13.65 -20.98
N ARG A 88 0.53 -13.05 -22.13
CA ARG A 88 1.38 -12.06 -22.78
C ARG A 88 1.55 -10.80 -21.92
N ILE A 89 0.44 -10.22 -21.44
CA ILE A 89 0.47 -9.03 -20.57
C ILE A 89 1.27 -9.32 -19.30
N LYS A 90 1.01 -10.46 -18.65
CA LYS A 90 1.68 -10.85 -17.41
C LYS A 90 3.18 -10.97 -17.58
N LYS A 91 3.63 -11.53 -18.71
CA LYS A 91 5.05 -11.63 -19.02
C LYS A 91 5.68 -10.26 -19.25
N GLU A 92 4.99 -9.38 -19.98
CA GLU A 92 5.44 -7.99 -20.20
C GLU A 92 5.53 -7.21 -18.88
N GLU A 93 4.55 -7.38 -17.98
CA GLU A 93 4.55 -6.79 -16.62
C GLU A 93 5.71 -7.30 -15.76
N GLU A 94 6.00 -8.60 -15.80
CA GLU A 94 7.10 -9.21 -15.06
C GLU A 94 8.47 -8.72 -15.57
N GLU A 95 8.65 -8.66 -16.90
CA GLU A 95 9.86 -8.12 -17.52
C GLU A 95 10.07 -6.64 -17.17
N ALA A 96 9.00 -5.83 -17.19
CA ALA A 96 9.05 -4.43 -16.80
C ALA A 96 9.41 -4.27 -15.31
N ARG A 97 8.82 -5.09 -14.44
CA ARG A 97 9.10 -5.08 -13.01
C ARG A 97 10.54 -5.47 -12.69
N ALA A 98 11.09 -6.46 -13.40
CA ALA A 98 12.49 -6.85 -13.27
C ALA A 98 13.44 -5.72 -13.67
N LYS A 99 13.16 -5.02 -14.78
CA LYS A 99 13.96 -3.86 -15.23
C LYS A 99 13.93 -2.72 -14.22
N LEU A 100 12.75 -2.38 -13.68
CA LEU A 100 12.62 -1.33 -12.66
C LEU A 100 13.39 -1.68 -11.39
N LEU A 101 13.43 -2.96 -11.00
CA LEU A 101 14.21 -3.40 -9.85
C LEU A 101 15.71 -3.25 -10.10
N GLU A 102 16.20 -3.65 -11.28
CA GLU A 102 17.60 -3.45 -11.67
C GLU A 102 18.00 -1.97 -11.75
N GLU A 103 17.09 -1.10 -12.22
CA GLU A 103 17.31 0.35 -12.26
C GLU A 103 17.38 0.95 -10.85
N ASN A 104 16.47 0.55 -9.96
CA ASN A 104 16.46 1.02 -8.58
C ASN A 104 17.74 0.58 -7.83
N ASP A 105 18.16 -0.67 -8.02
CA ASP A 105 19.41 -1.18 -7.43
C ASP A 105 20.64 -0.38 -7.93
N LYS A 106 20.68 0.00 -9.21
CA LYS A 106 21.74 0.86 -9.75
C LYS A 106 21.70 2.27 -9.17
N GLU A 107 20.52 2.89 -9.09
CA GLU A 107 20.35 4.22 -8.47
C GLU A 107 20.83 4.21 -7.01
N ILE A 108 20.48 3.18 -6.23
CA ILE A 108 20.93 3.05 -4.84
C ILE A 108 22.45 2.96 -4.74
N VAL A 109 23.10 2.18 -5.62
CA VAL A 109 24.56 2.05 -5.64
C VAL A 109 25.23 3.36 -6.02
N GLU A 110 24.74 4.06 -7.05
CA GLU A 110 25.29 5.37 -7.47
C GLU A 110 25.14 6.43 -6.37
N HIS A 111 23.99 6.51 -5.70
CA HIS A 111 23.78 7.43 -4.58
C HIS A 111 24.65 7.09 -3.36
N ALA A 112 24.88 5.80 -3.08
CA ALA A 112 25.77 5.35 -2.01
C ALA A 112 27.25 5.68 -2.29
N GLU A 113 27.68 5.62 -3.55
CA GLU A 113 29.04 6.01 -3.96
C GLU A 113 29.28 7.52 -3.93
N GLN A 114 28.21 8.33 -4.10
CA GLN A 114 28.28 9.79 -4.09
C GLN A 114 28.12 10.41 -2.68
N GLY A 115 27.82 9.60 -1.66
CA GLY A 115 27.71 10.05 -0.27
C GLY A 115 26.48 10.92 0.03
N GLU A 116 25.41 10.79 -0.77
CA GLU A 116 24.13 11.47 -0.55
C GLU A 116 23.18 10.57 0.27
N ASP A 117 22.66 11.09 1.38
CA ASP A 117 21.66 10.39 2.20
C ASP A 117 20.33 10.26 1.44
N ILE A 118 19.97 9.04 1.04
CA ILE A 118 18.68 8.72 0.41
C ILE A 118 17.53 8.83 1.43
N ASN A 119 16.85 9.98 1.46
CA ASN A 119 15.60 10.12 2.23
C ASN A 119 14.43 9.45 1.49
N LEU A 120 14.11 8.21 1.87
CA LEU A 120 13.05 7.38 1.28
C LEU A 120 11.62 7.82 1.63
N GLN A 121 11.42 8.88 2.42
CA GLN A 121 10.08 9.27 2.93
C GLN A 121 9.23 10.12 1.97
N ASP A 122 9.80 10.75 0.94
CA ASP A 122 9.05 11.74 0.14
C ASP A 122 8.28 11.18 -1.08
N LYS A 123 8.46 9.91 -1.47
CA LYS A 123 7.81 9.37 -2.69
C LYS A 123 6.37 8.85 -2.52
N ASN A 124 5.85 8.73 -1.29
CA ASN A 124 4.48 8.25 -1.03
C ASN A 124 3.43 9.36 -0.87
N SER A 125 3.79 10.62 -1.11
CA SER A 125 2.88 11.78 -0.98
C SER A 125 2.39 12.33 -2.32
N SER A 126 2.54 11.59 -3.42
CA SER A 126 1.99 11.98 -4.72
C SER A 126 1.44 10.78 -5.47
N ASN A 127 0.25 10.36 -5.05
CA ASN A 127 -0.89 10.07 -5.91
C ASN A 127 -2.18 10.10 -5.09
#